data_AF-A0A0M0J4R6-F1
#
_entry.id   AF-A0A0M0J4R6-F1
#
_cell.length_a   1.000
_cell.length_b   1.000
_cell.length_c   1.000
_cell.angle_alpha   90.00
_cell.angle_beta   90.00
_cell.angle_gamma   90.00
#
_symmetry.space_group_name_H-M   'P 1'
#
loop_
_entity.id
_entity.type
_entity.pdbx_description
1 polymer ?
#
loop_
_entity_poly.entity_id
_entity_poly.type
_entity_poly.pdbx_seq_one_letter_code
_entity_poly.pdbx_strand_id
1 'polypeptide(L)'
;MGDDLRQDQATMLLLREMNAIWADAGAPCFTCTYDIFPTRDRTGFIEALSNAIAVKDVEFFTYSRELHDSAVGAFTAGFVLGLADRHQDNMLLCGPNRELFAHIDFGYVAGMRPWFDANLLPIPERFKNCLTAAGKWSAFVNDMGFAFAVLQQRRSELCTVAMTLSEQLATVGYPAYIEKTLTSNTIESVRAQVEAAVGDIARRFKNLHHKLQH
;
A
#
# COMPACT_ATOMS: atom_id res chain seq x y z
N MET A 1 -19.03 -12.03 6.47
CA MET A 1 -18.22 -13.26 6.56
C MET A 1 -16.80 -12.77 6.78
N GLY A 2 -16.17 -13.08 7.91
CA GLY A 2 -14.84 -12.56 8.24
C GLY A 2 -13.75 -13.27 7.45
N ASP A 3 -12.85 -12.49 6.85
CA ASP A 3 -11.66 -13.01 6.19
C ASP A 3 -10.68 -13.62 7.21
N ASP A 4 -9.80 -14.47 6.71
CA ASP A 4 -8.80 -15.16 7.51
C ASP A 4 -7.67 -14.20 7.92
N LEU A 5 -7.72 -13.72 9.16
CA LEU A 5 -6.74 -12.79 9.74
C LEU A 5 -5.29 -13.28 9.70
N ARG A 6 -5.05 -14.57 9.42
CA ARG A 6 -3.69 -15.10 9.21
C ARG A 6 -3.03 -14.46 7.98
N GLN A 7 -3.79 -14.18 6.91
CA GLN A 7 -3.28 -13.49 5.72
C GLN A 7 -2.89 -12.04 6.04
N ASP A 8 -3.75 -11.32 6.76
CA ASP A 8 -3.46 -9.96 7.20
C ASP A 8 -2.25 -9.92 8.14
N GLN A 9 -2.15 -10.88 9.07
CA GLN A 9 -1.01 -10.99 9.98
C GLN A 9 0.30 -11.24 9.21
N ALA A 10 0.29 -12.14 8.23
CA ALA A 10 1.49 -12.43 7.43
C ALA A 10 1.88 -11.25 6.54
N THR A 11 0.88 -10.51 6.00
CA THR A 11 1.11 -9.23 5.31
C THR A 11 1.74 -8.21 6.24
N MET A 12 1.27 -8.10 7.49
CA MET A 12 1.85 -7.21 8.49
C MET A 12 3.31 -7.51 8.80
N LEU A 13 3.69 -8.79 8.84
CA LEU A 13 5.08 -9.19 9.02
C LEU A 13 5.95 -8.78 7.83
N LEU A 14 5.46 -8.91 6.60
CA LEU A 14 6.16 -8.39 5.42
C LEU A 14 6.31 -6.87 5.47
N LEU A 15 5.28 -6.13 5.87
CA LEU A 15 5.34 -4.67 6.03
C LEU A 15 6.38 -4.24 7.07
N ARG A 16 6.50 -5.00 8.18
CA ARG A 16 7.55 -4.78 9.20
C ARG A 16 8.94 -5.04 8.65
N GLU A 17 9.10 -6.09 7.85
CA GLU A 17 10.37 -6.38 7.18
C GLU A 17 10.77 -5.26 6.20
N MET A 18 9.83 -4.75 5.43
CA MET A 18 10.07 -3.62 4.52
C MET A 18 10.48 -2.36 5.29
N ASN A 19 9.86 -2.09 6.44
CA ASN A 19 10.28 -1.01 7.34
C ASN A 19 11.71 -1.19 7.85
N ALA A 20 12.10 -2.42 8.24
CA ALA A 20 13.45 -2.71 8.67
C ALA A 20 14.47 -2.47 7.54
N ILE A 21 14.18 -2.96 6.32
CA ILE A 21 15.00 -2.75 5.13
C ILE A 21 15.19 -1.25 4.83
N TRP A 22 14.12 -0.46 4.89
CA TRP A 22 14.20 0.99 4.66
C TRP A 22 15.00 1.70 5.75
N ALA A 23 14.77 1.35 7.02
CA ALA A 23 15.51 1.93 8.14
C ALA A 23 17.02 1.64 8.05
N ASP A 24 17.40 0.39 7.74
CA ASP A 24 18.80 -0.02 7.54
C ASP A 24 19.48 0.76 6.41
N ALA A 25 18.74 1.06 5.34
CA ALA A 25 19.23 1.85 4.22
C ALA A 25 19.22 3.37 4.46
N GLY A 26 18.72 3.83 5.62
CA GLY A 26 18.53 5.25 5.92
C GLY A 26 17.47 5.93 5.05
N ALA A 27 16.56 5.15 4.45
CA ALA A 27 15.48 5.67 3.64
C ALA A 27 14.41 6.31 4.55
N PRO A 28 14.02 7.57 4.33
CA PRO A 28 13.05 8.24 5.17
C PRO A 28 11.64 7.89 4.72
N CYS A 29 11.28 6.61 4.84
CA CYS A 29 9.94 6.13 4.57
C CYS A 29 9.63 4.92 5.46
N PHE A 30 8.35 4.75 5.75
CA PHE A 30 7.86 3.62 6.50
C PHE A 30 6.39 3.40 6.15
N THR A 31 5.85 2.23 6.44
CA THR A 31 4.41 2.00 6.48
C THR A 31 3.97 1.89 7.92
N CYS A 32 2.80 2.44 8.25
CA CYS A 32 2.17 2.14 9.53
C CYS A 32 1.86 0.64 9.61
N THR A 33 2.26 0.02 10.71
CA THR A 33 1.96 -1.39 11.02
C THR A 33 1.23 -1.44 12.35
N TYR A 34 0.32 -2.40 12.49
CA TYR A 34 -0.49 -2.60 13.69
C TYR A 34 -0.59 -4.09 13.99
N ASP A 35 -0.87 -4.43 15.23
CA ASP A 35 -0.91 -5.83 15.65
C ASP A 35 -2.19 -6.53 15.22
N ILE A 36 -2.02 -7.78 14.77
CA ILE A 36 -3.11 -8.69 14.41
C ILE A 36 -2.85 -10.02 15.13
N PHE A 37 -3.82 -10.44 15.94
CA PHE A 37 -3.77 -11.65 16.75
C PHE A 37 -4.94 -12.57 16.38
N PRO A 38 -4.76 -13.48 15.41
CA PRO A 38 -5.73 -14.54 15.13
C PRO A 38 -5.89 -15.43 16.37
N THR A 39 -7.12 -15.72 16.76
CA THR A 39 -7.45 -16.56 17.93
C THR A 39 -8.07 -17.90 17.54
N ARG A 40 -8.89 -17.92 16.49
CA ARG A 40 -9.39 -19.13 15.80
C ARG A 40 -9.64 -18.81 14.32
N ASP A 41 -10.12 -19.78 13.55
CA ASP A 41 -10.53 -19.56 12.17
C ASP A 41 -11.50 -18.37 12.08
N ARG A 42 -11.10 -17.34 11.33
CA ARG A 42 -11.88 -16.11 11.08
C ARG A 42 -12.25 -15.29 12.33
N THR A 43 -11.51 -15.45 13.43
CA THR A 43 -11.69 -14.64 14.65
C THR A 43 -10.35 -14.23 15.23
N GLY A 44 -10.27 -13.01 15.76
CA GLY A 44 -9.05 -12.49 16.34
C GLY A 44 -9.19 -11.02 16.72
N PHE A 45 -8.08 -10.45 17.16
CA PHE A 45 -7.98 -9.05 17.54
C PHE A 45 -7.14 -8.30 16.51
N ILE A 46 -7.54 -7.06 16.24
CA ILE A 46 -6.78 -6.10 15.46
C ILE A 46 -6.58 -4.88 16.36
N GLU A 47 -5.35 -4.41 16.47
CA GLU A 47 -5.03 -3.18 17.17
C GLU A 47 -5.77 -1.98 16.56
N ALA A 48 -6.39 -1.18 17.41
CA ALA A 48 -7.06 0.04 16.98
C ALA A 48 -6.03 1.15 16.75
N LEU A 49 -6.01 1.69 15.53
CA LEU A 49 -5.21 2.87 15.21
C LEU A 49 -5.81 4.12 15.86
N SER A 50 -4.95 4.91 16.51
CA SER A 50 -5.38 6.11 17.24
C SER A 50 -5.76 7.25 16.30
N ASN A 51 -6.91 7.88 16.56
CA ASN A 51 -7.45 9.00 15.77
C ASN A 51 -7.53 8.71 14.26
N ALA A 52 -7.83 7.47 13.91
CA ALA A 52 -7.92 7.01 12.54
C ALA A 52 -9.23 7.45 11.86
N ILE A 53 -9.12 8.10 10.70
CA ILE A 53 -10.26 8.49 9.86
C ILE A 53 -9.95 8.12 8.41
N ALA A 54 -10.91 7.54 7.70
CA ALA A 54 -10.71 7.21 6.28
C ALA A 54 -10.51 8.47 5.44
N VAL A 55 -9.62 8.40 4.44
CA VAL A 55 -9.29 9.54 3.56
C VAL A 55 -10.53 10.10 2.86
N LYS A 56 -11.52 9.25 2.53
CA LYS A 56 -12.80 9.68 1.94
C LYS A 56 -13.63 10.59 2.85
N ASP A 57 -13.53 10.40 4.17
CA ASP A 57 -14.33 11.09 5.17
C ASP A 57 -13.60 12.33 5.72
N VAL A 58 -12.39 12.60 5.22
CA VAL A 58 -11.60 13.78 5.56
C VAL A 58 -11.81 14.88 4.52
N GLU A 59 -12.35 16.01 4.97
CA GLU A 59 -12.51 17.21 4.11
C GLU A 59 -11.16 17.88 3.79
N PHE A 60 -10.32 18.05 4.81
CA PHE A 60 -9.02 18.72 4.67
C PHE A 60 -7.97 18.11 5.61
N PHE A 61 -6.74 18.04 5.12
CA PHE A 61 -5.54 17.73 5.88
C PHE A 61 -4.35 18.46 5.26
N THR A 62 -3.38 18.80 6.08
CA THR A 62 -2.18 19.53 5.67
C THR A 62 -1.02 18.58 5.45
N TYR A 63 -0.09 18.98 4.59
CA TYR A 63 1.19 18.32 4.47
C TYR A 63 1.94 18.32 5.80
N SER A 64 2.48 17.17 6.18
CA SER A 64 3.53 17.02 7.18
C SER A 64 4.61 16.08 6.66
N ARG A 65 5.76 16.06 7.32
CA ARG A 65 6.85 15.16 6.93
C ARG A 65 6.48 13.70 7.19
N GLU A 66 5.84 13.47 8.33
CA GLU A 66 5.35 12.17 8.76
C GLU A 66 4.31 11.61 7.78
N LEU A 67 3.43 12.47 7.26
CA LEU A 67 2.40 12.08 6.30
C LEU A 67 3.05 11.67 4.98
N HIS A 68 4.08 12.40 4.58
CA HIS A 68 4.87 12.10 3.38
C HIS A 68 5.59 10.75 3.52
N ASP A 69 6.36 10.56 4.59
CA ASP A 69 7.20 9.39 4.78
C ASP A 69 6.36 8.11 4.96
N SER A 70 5.24 8.21 5.71
CA SER A 70 4.28 7.12 5.89
C SER A 70 3.54 6.74 4.60
N ALA A 71 3.16 7.74 3.79
CA ALA A 71 2.51 7.49 2.51
C ALA A 71 3.47 6.91 1.47
N VAL A 72 4.72 7.40 1.40
CA VAL A 72 5.74 6.84 0.51
C VAL A 72 5.92 5.35 0.79
N GLY A 73 6.05 4.97 2.07
CA GLY A 73 6.17 3.55 2.43
C GLY A 73 4.89 2.76 2.15
N ALA A 74 3.72 3.28 2.51
CA ALA A 74 2.45 2.59 2.30
C ALA A 74 2.14 2.33 0.81
N PHE A 75 2.31 3.32 -0.07
CA PHE A 75 2.08 3.15 -1.51
C PHE A 75 3.15 2.28 -2.17
N THR A 76 4.42 2.43 -1.78
CA THR A 76 5.51 1.57 -2.30
C THR A 76 5.29 0.12 -1.89
N ALA A 77 4.93 -0.14 -0.63
CA ALA A 77 4.60 -1.47 -0.16
C ALA A 77 3.37 -2.05 -0.86
N GLY A 78 2.32 -1.25 -1.01
CA GLY A 78 1.11 -1.64 -1.75
C GLY A 78 1.41 -2.09 -3.18
N PHE A 79 2.29 -1.36 -3.87
CA PHE A 79 2.73 -1.72 -5.21
C PHE A 79 3.54 -3.03 -5.24
N VAL A 80 4.55 -3.16 -4.38
CA VAL A 80 5.46 -4.31 -4.35
C VAL A 80 4.76 -5.60 -3.91
N LEU A 81 3.85 -5.52 -2.94
CA LEU A 81 3.09 -6.68 -2.46
C LEU A 81 1.83 -6.97 -3.31
N GLY A 82 1.47 -6.05 -4.20
CA GLY A 82 0.26 -6.20 -5.03
C GLY A 82 -1.00 -6.18 -4.17
N LEU A 83 -1.04 -5.31 -3.15
CA LEU A 83 -2.22 -5.10 -2.33
C LEU A 83 -3.33 -4.55 -3.24
N ALA A 84 -4.35 -5.36 -3.51
CA ALA A 84 -5.50 -4.98 -4.30
C ALA A 84 -6.60 -4.41 -3.38
N ASP A 85 -7.70 -3.97 -4.00
CA ASP A 85 -8.86 -3.38 -3.33
C ASP A 85 -8.54 -2.18 -2.41
N ARG A 86 -7.53 -1.41 -2.79
CA ARG A 86 -7.19 -0.14 -2.15
C ARG A 86 -8.16 0.96 -2.62
N HIS A 87 -9.43 0.87 -2.19
CA HIS A 87 -10.36 1.99 -2.24
C HIS A 87 -10.08 2.96 -1.08
N GLN A 88 -10.57 4.20 -1.18
CA GLN A 88 -10.28 5.25 -0.19
C GLN A 88 -10.71 4.87 1.25
N ASP A 89 -11.64 3.93 1.41
CA ASP A 89 -12.07 3.45 2.74
C ASP A 89 -11.00 2.61 3.45
N ASN A 90 -10.05 2.03 2.70
CA ASN A 90 -8.94 1.24 3.21
C ASN A 90 -7.66 2.07 3.40
N MET A 91 -7.78 3.39 3.25
CA MET A 91 -6.70 4.36 3.44
C MET A 91 -7.09 5.27 4.59
N LEU A 92 -6.33 5.24 5.68
CA LEU A 92 -6.60 5.99 6.88
C LEU A 92 -5.56 7.08 7.09
N LEU A 93 -6.03 8.22 7.57
CA LEU A 93 -5.20 9.22 8.22
C LEU A 93 -5.30 9.04 9.73
N CYS A 94 -4.16 8.87 10.39
CA CYS A 94 -4.05 8.60 11.81
C CYS A 94 -3.30 9.73 12.52
N GLY A 95 -3.42 9.76 13.85
CA GLY A 95 -2.82 10.79 14.69
C GLY A 95 -3.74 12.01 14.89
N PRO A 96 -3.51 12.79 15.96
CA PRO A 96 -4.36 13.93 16.32
C PRO A 96 -4.43 14.99 15.22
N ASN A 97 -3.39 15.10 14.40
CA ASN A 97 -3.28 16.07 13.31
C ASN A 97 -3.36 15.42 11.92
N ARG A 98 -3.74 14.13 11.83
CA ARG A 98 -3.82 13.36 10.58
C ARG A 98 -2.47 13.27 9.86
N GLU A 99 -1.41 13.18 10.64
CA GLU A 99 -0.03 13.22 10.20
C GLU A 99 0.52 11.86 9.76
N LEU A 100 -0.23 10.76 9.89
CA LEU A 100 0.21 9.43 9.48
C LEU A 100 -0.76 8.84 8.45
N PHE A 101 -0.21 8.24 7.39
CA PHE A 101 -0.97 7.51 6.39
C PHE A 101 -0.83 6.00 6.61
N ALA A 102 -1.96 5.29 6.71
CA ALA A 102 -1.99 3.86 6.92
C ALA A 102 -2.90 3.16 5.91
N HIS A 103 -2.46 2.02 5.39
CA HIS A 103 -3.35 1.07 4.74
C HIS A 103 -3.94 0.12 5.79
N ILE A 104 -5.23 -0.17 5.67
CA ILE A 104 -5.91 -1.25 6.41
C ILE A 104 -6.51 -2.24 5.43
N ASP A 105 -6.99 -3.37 5.96
CA ASP A 105 -7.70 -4.44 5.25
C ASP A 105 -6.90 -5.02 4.09
N PHE A 106 -6.29 -6.21 4.26
CA PHE A 106 -5.49 -6.88 3.24
C PHE A 106 -6.20 -8.14 2.69
N GLY A 107 -7.53 -8.11 2.56
CA GLY A 107 -8.30 -9.25 2.05
C GLY A 107 -7.93 -9.69 0.62
N TYR A 108 -7.48 -8.76 -0.23
CA TYR A 108 -7.07 -9.02 -1.62
C TYR A 108 -5.59 -8.74 -1.85
N VAL A 109 -4.79 -9.78 -2.10
CA VAL A 109 -3.33 -9.64 -2.24
C VAL A 109 -2.74 -10.51 -3.36
N ALA A 110 -1.45 -10.32 -3.67
CA ALA A 110 -0.73 -10.93 -4.80
C ALA A 110 -1.37 -10.64 -6.16
N GLY A 111 -2.02 -9.48 -6.29
CA GLY A 111 -2.74 -9.12 -7.51
C GLY A 111 -4.01 -9.94 -7.76
N MET A 112 -4.51 -10.70 -6.76
CA MET A 112 -5.89 -11.20 -6.79
C MET A 112 -6.82 -10.00 -6.75
N ARG A 113 -7.30 -9.58 -7.92
CA ARG A 113 -8.22 -8.47 -8.06
C ARG A 113 -9.66 -8.99 -7.97
N PRO A 114 -10.61 -8.19 -7.44
CA PRO A 114 -11.99 -8.33 -7.86
C PRO A 114 -12.07 -8.29 -9.40
N TRP A 115 -13.19 -8.70 -9.99
CA TRP A 115 -13.41 -8.82 -11.45
C TRP A 115 -13.33 -7.49 -12.25
N PHE A 116 -12.77 -6.41 -11.67
CA PHE A 116 -12.48 -5.14 -12.32
C PHE A 116 -11.03 -4.69 -12.09
N ASP A 117 -10.51 -3.91 -13.04
CA ASP A 117 -9.11 -3.55 -13.21
C ASP A 117 -8.61 -2.54 -12.16
N ALA A 118 -8.28 -3.03 -10.96
CA ALA A 118 -7.75 -2.20 -9.87
C ALA A 118 -6.36 -1.62 -10.22
N ASN A 119 -6.22 -0.29 -10.17
CA ASN A 119 -4.91 0.36 -10.24
C ASN A 119 -4.01 -0.13 -9.10
N LEU A 120 -2.79 -0.57 -9.42
CA LEU A 120 -1.78 -0.99 -8.42
C LEU A 120 -1.30 0.17 -7.53
N LEU A 121 -1.56 1.41 -7.97
CA LEU A 121 -1.26 2.64 -7.25
C LEU A 121 -2.52 3.53 -7.25
N PRO A 122 -3.44 3.38 -6.29
CA PRO A 122 -4.67 4.16 -6.25
C PRO A 122 -4.50 5.40 -5.37
N ILE A 123 -3.62 6.31 -5.78
CA ILE A 123 -3.33 7.54 -5.03
C ILE A 123 -4.58 8.44 -5.05
N PRO A 124 -5.17 8.79 -3.89
CA PRO A 124 -6.34 9.67 -3.84
C PRO A 124 -6.02 11.05 -4.42
N GLU A 125 -6.93 11.60 -5.24
CA GLU A 125 -6.75 12.93 -5.84
C GLU A 125 -6.57 14.01 -4.77
N ARG A 126 -7.29 13.91 -3.65
CA ARG A 126 -7.15 14.81 -2.49
C ARG A 126 -5.74 14.77 -1.91
N PHE A 127 -5.13 13.59 -1.84
CA PHE A 127 -3.76 13.42 -1.35
C PHE A 127 -2.75 14.08 -2.27
N LYS A 128 -2.86 13.88 -3.59
CA LYS A 128 -2.03 14.60 -4.56
C LYS A 128 -2.23 16.11 -4.43
N ASN A 129 -3.46 16.59 -4.38
CA ASN A 129 -3.73 18.02 -4.29
C ASN A 129 -3.09 18.64 -3.04
N CYS A 130 -3.11 17.94 -1.91
CA CYS A 130 -2.40 18.34 -0.69
C CYS A 130 -0.88 18.47 -0.93
N LEU A 131 -0.25 17.45 -1.52
CA LEU A 131 1.18 17.48 -1.84
C LEU A 131 1.54 18.54 -2.89
N THR A 132 0.72 18.74 -3.91
CA THR A 132 0.92 19.74 -4.95
C THR A 132 0.82 21.15 -4.36
N ALA A 133 -0.18 21.41 -3.53
CA ALA A 133 -0.34 22.69 -2.83
C ALA A 133 0.87 23.01 -1.93
N ALA A 134 1.50 21.99 -1.34
CA ALA A 134 2.72 22.12 -0.55
C ALA A 134 4.02 22.17 -1.38
N GLY A 135 3.95 22.00 -2.71
CA GLY A 135 5.15 21.90 -3.58
C GLY A 135 5.96 20.62 -3.38
N LYS A 136 5.34 19.54 -2.87
CA LYS A 136 5.97 18.28 -2.46
C LYS A 136 5.67 17.08 -3.36
N TRP A 137 4.80 17.24 -4.36
CA TRP A 137 4.45 16.15 -5.28
C TRP A 137 5.67 15.53 -5.99
N SER A 138 6.57 16.35 -6.52
CA SER A 138 7.77 15.84 -7.19
C SER A 138 8.71 15.11 -6.23
N ALA A 139 8.84 15.60 -4.98
CA ALA A 139 9.60 14.91 -3.95
C ALA A 139 8.99 13.54 -3.63
N PHE A 140 7.66 13.47 -3.49
CA PHE A 140 6.94 12.23 -3.24
C PHE A 140 7.18 11.18 -4.35
N VAL A 141 7.09 11.57 -5.62
CA VAL A 141 7.38 10.69 -6.76
C VAL A 141 8.83 10.19 -6.74
N ASN A 142 9.78 11.07 -6.42
CA ASN A 142 11.19 10.71 -6.33
C ASN A 142 11.48 9.75 -5.18
N ASP A 143 10.89 10.01 -4.01
CA ASP A 143 11.05 9.23 -2.79
C ASP A 143 10.40 7.85 -2.93
N MET A 144 9.26 7.72 -3.61
CA MET A 144 8.69 6.42 -3.98
C MET A 144 9.64 5.61 -4.88
N GLY A 145 10.25 6.27 -5.88
CA GLY A 145 11.25 5.62 -6.73
C GLY A 145 12.48 5.15 -5.94
N PHE A 146 12.93 5.95 -4.98
CA PHE A 146 14.04 5.58 -4.09
C PHE A 146 13.68 4.43 -3.14
N ALA A 147 12.53 4.51 -2.47
CA ALA A 147 12.02 3.46 -1.59
C ALA A 147 11.88 2.12 -2.33
N PHE A 148 11.41 2.14 -3.57
CA PHE A 148 11.36 0.98 -4.44
C PHE A 148 12.76 0.42 -4.75
N ALA A 149 13.72 1.29 -5.08
CA ALA A 149 15.09 0.88 -5.39
C ALA A 149 15.77 0.18 -4.19
N VAL A 150 15.53 0.67 -2.98
CA VAL A 150 16.05 0.05 -1.74
C VAL A 150 15.53 -1.39 -1.60
N LEU A 151 14.23 -1.60 -1.80
CA LEU A 151 13.64 -2.95 -1.77
C LEU A 151 14.16 -3.83 -2.90
N GLN A 152 14.38 -3.27 -4.09
CA GLN A 152 14.92 -3.99 -5.23
C GLN A 152 16.33 -4.52 -4.95
N GLN A 153 17.17 -3.76 -4.24
CA GLN A 153 18.52 -4.18 -3.82
C GLN A 153 18.48 -5.32 -2.79
N ARG A 154 17.44 -5.38 -1.94
CA ARG A 154 17.28 -6.36 -0.86
C ARG A 154 16.20 -7.42 -1.18
N ARG A 155 15.86 -7.61 -2.46
CA ARG A 155 14.74 -8.47 -2.88
C ARG A 155 14.80 -9.91 -2.35
N SER A 156 16.00 -10.48 -2.25
CA SER A 156 16.19 -11.87 -1.81
C SER A 156 15.74 -12.09 -0.37
N GLU A 157 15.96 -11.10 0.49
CA GLU A 157 15.55 -11.13 1.89
C GLU A 157 14.02 -11.08 2.01
N LEU A 158 13.40 -10.12 1.32
CA LEU A 158 11.94 -10.00 1.28
C LEU A 158 11.26 -11.26 0.72
N CYS A 159 11.81 -11.83 -0.36
CA CYS A 159 11.33 -13.09 -0.93
C CYS A 159 11.51 -14.27 0.05
N THR A 160 12.62 -14.32 0.79
CA THR A 160 12.88 -15.37 1.80
C THR A 160 11.87 -15.29 2.94
N VAL A 161 11.61 -14.09 3.45
CA VAL A 161 10.59 -13.86 4.49
C VAL A 161 9.21 -14.26 3.96
N ALA A 162 8.84 -13.84 2.75
CA ALA A 162 7.57 -14.22 2.13
C ALA A 162 7.40 -15.73 1.93
N MET A 163 8.48 -16.46 1.61
CA MET A 163 8.46 -17.93 1.50
C MET A 163 8.35 -18.62 2.86
N THR A 164 8.87 -18.00 3.92
CA THR A 164 8.87 -18.57 5.27
C THR A 164 7.56 -18.30 6.01
N LEU A 165 6.92 -17.17 5.72
CA LEU A 165 5.67 -16.76 6.34
C LEU A 165 4.47 -17.50 5.73
N SER A 166 4.18 -18.69 6.27
CA SER A 166 2.97 -19.50 6.05
C SER A 166 2.82 -20.13 4.66
N GLU A 167 2.41 -21.40 4.63
CA GLU A 167 1.92 -22.08 3.41
C GLU A 167 0.83 -21.25 2.71
N GLN A 168 0.03 -20.50 3.46
CA GLN A 168 -1.03 -19.66 2.89
C GLN A 168 -0.48 -18.56 1.98
N LEU A 169 0.58 -17.84 2.34
CA LEU A 169 1.16 -16.81 1.44
C LEU A 169 1.84 -17.44 0.21
N ALA A 170 2.49 -18.59 0.39
CA ALA A 170 3.10 -19.33 -0.70
C ALA A 170 2.04 -19.83 -1.71
N THR A 171 0.91 -20.34 -1.23
CA THR A 171 -0.21 -20.80 -2.08
C THR A 171 -0.91 -19.65 -2.81
N VAL A 172 -0.89 -18.43 -2.26
CA VAL A 172 -1.43 -17.22 -2.90
C VAL A 172 -0.44 -16.63 -3.92
N GLY A 173 0.84 -17.06 -3.92
CA GLY A 173 1.82 -16.69 -4.95
C GLY A 173 2.61 -15.41 -4.67
N TYR A 174 2.64 -14.93 -3.42
CA TYR A 174 3.35 -13.71 -3.03
C TYR A 174 4.82 -13.67 -3.46
N PRO A 175 5.65 -14.72 -3.23
CA PRO A 175 7.07 -14.65 -3.58
C PRO A 175 7.30 -14.41 -5.07
N ALA A 176 6.51 -15.08 -5.92
CA ALA A 176 6.60 -14.92 -7.38
C ALA A 176 6.14 -13.52 -7.82
N TYR A 177 5.08 -12.98 -7.20
CA TYR A 177 4.61 -11.62 -7.49
C TYR A 177 5.66 -10.56 -7.10
N ILE A 178 6.23 -10.67 -5.90
CA ILE A 178 7.25 -9.74 -5.39
C ILE A 178 8.47 -9.78 -6.31
N GLU A 179 9.01 -10.97 -6.60
CA GLU A 179 10.16 -11.12 -7.49
C GLU A 179 9.88 -10.53 -8.87
N LYS A 180 8.72 -10.84 -9.46
CA LYS A 180 8.32 -10.28 -10.76
C LYS A 180 8.23 -8.75 -10.72
N THR A 181 7.61 -8.20 -9.68
CA THR A 181 7.39 -6.75 -9.55
C THR A 181 8.72 -6.01 -9.39
N LEU A 182 9.62 -6.54 -8.55
CA LEU A 182 10.94 -5.95 -8.31
C LEU A 182 11.89 -6.12 -9.51
N THR A 183 11.74 -7.16 -10.33
CA THR A 183 12.61 -7.39 -11.50
C THR A 183 12.11 -6.73 -12.79
N SER A 184 10.78 -6.61 -12.95
CA SER A 184 10.17 -6.12 -14.20
C SER A 184 9.99 -4.59 -14.23
N ASN A 185 10.21 -3.89 -13.11
CA ASN A 185 10.07 -2.44 -13.02
C ASN A 185 11.42 -1.78 -12.75
N THR A 186 11.66 -0.67 -13.45
CA THR A 186 12.74 0.27 -13.13
C THR A 186 12.22 1.42 -12.27
N ILE A 187 13.12 2.18 -11.67
CA ILE A 187 12.78 3.39 -10.88
C ILE A 187 11.97 4.37 -11.74
N GLU A 188 12.35 4.54 -13.01
CA GLU A 188 11.67 5.42 -13.97
C GLU A 188 10.27 4.92 -14.30
N SER A 189 10.10 3.59 -14.47
CA SER A 189 8.77 2.98 -14.66
C SER A 189 7.87 3.22 -13.47
N VAL A 190 8.39 3.06 -12.24
CA VAL A 190 7.61 3.30 -11.01
C VAL A 190 7.19 4.76 -10.92
N ARG A 191 8.12 5.70 -11.16
CA ARG A 191 7.82 7.14 -11.19
C ARG A 191 6.74 7.48 -12.21
N ALA A 192 6.84 6.94 -13.42
CA ALA A 192 5.85 7.14 -14.47
C ALA A 192 4.47 6.58 -14.08
N GLN A 193 4.42 5.42 -13.42
CA GLN A 193 3.16 4.83 -12.93
C GLN A 193 2.53 5.67 -11.81
N VAL A 194 3.33 6.24 -10.89
CA VAL A 194 2.85 7.17 -9.85
C VAL A 194 2.26 8.44 -10.48
N GLU A 195 2.91 8.99 -11.50
CA GLU A 195 2.39 10.17 -12.21
C GLU A 195 1.08 9.86 -12.96
N ALA A 196 0.97 8.65 -13.54
CA ALA A 196 -0.21 8.19 -14.28
C ALA A 196 -1.36 7.70 -13.40
N ALA A 197 -1.11 7.37 -12.14
CA ALA A 197 -2.10 6.83 -11.18
C ALA A 197 -3.27 7.79 -10.88
N VAL A 198 -3.11 9.07 -11.21
CA VAL A 198 -3.99 10.15 -10.77
C VAL A 198 -5.09 10.39 -11.81
N GLY A 199 -6.35 10.28 -11.38
CA GLY A 199 -7.52 10.67 -12.16
C GLY A 199 -8.31 9.53 -12.82
N ASP A 200 -7.88 8.27 -12.67
CA ASP A 200 -8.52 7.16 -13.40
C ASP A 200 -9.57 6.37 -12.58
N ILE A 201 -9.70 6.64 -11.28
CA ILE A 201 -10.70 5.95 -10.44
C ILE A 201 -12.12 6.29 -10.93
N ALA A 202 -12.45 7.56 -11.12
CA ALA A 202 -13.80 7.95 -11.57
C ALA A 202 -14.06 7.66 -13.06
N ARG A 203 -13.04 7.77 -13.93
CA ARG A 203 -13.18 7.58 -15.38
C ARG A 203 -13.32 6.11 -15.77
N ARG A 204 -12.61 5.20 -15.10
CA ARG A 204 -12.74 3.76 -15.32
C ARG A 204 -14.07 3.21 -14.82
N PHE A 205 -14.58 3.68 -13.67
CA PHE A 205 -15.92 3.33 -13.18
C PHE A 205 -17.03 3.76 -14.15
N LYS A 206 -16.96 4.97 -14.73
CA LYS A 206 -17.90 5.42 -15.76
C LYS A 206 -17.86 4.55 -17.02
N ASN A 207 -16.67 4.19 -17.49
CA ASN A 207 -16.51 3.36 -18.69
C ASN A 207 -16.96 1.91 -18.48
N LEU A 208 -16.87 1.39 -17.25
CA LEU A 208 -17.34 0.05 -16.89
C LEU A 208 -18.86 -0.03 -16.82
N HIS A 209 -19.52 1.00 -16.26
CA HIS A 209 -20.99 1.06 -16.21
C HIS A 209 -21.61 1.14 -17.61
N HIS A 210 -20.97 1.87 -18.54
CA HIS A 210 -21.42 1.99 -19.93
C HIS A 210 -21.25 0.70 -20.74
N LYS A 211 -20.36 -0.22 -20.33
CA LYS A 211 -20.15 -1.53 -20.97
C LYS A 211 -21.02 -2.66 -20.41
N LEU A 212 -21.61 -2.47 -19.23
CA LEU A 212 -22.53 -3.45 -18.61
C LEU A 212 -24.00 -3.18 -18.96
N GLN A 213 -24.28 -2.08 -19.67
CA GLN A 213 -25.61 -1.71 -20.18
C GLN A 213 -25.81 -2.02 -21.69
N HIS A 214 -24.85 -2.71 -22.31
CA HIS A 214 -24.89 -3.22 -23.68
C HIS A 214 -24.41 -4.67 -23.70
#